data_AF-A0A4R6JB71-F1
#
_entry.id   AF-A0A4R6JB71-F1
#
_cell.length_a   1.000
_cell.length_b   1.000
_cell.length_c   1.000
_cell.angle_alpha   90.00
_cell.angle_beta   90.00
_cell.angle_gamma   90.00
#
_symmetry.space_group_name_H-M   'P 1'
#
loop_
_entity.id
_entity.type
_entity.pdbx_description
1 polymer ?
#
loop_
_entity_poly.entity_id
_entity_poly.type
_entity_poly.pdbx_seq_one_letter_code
_entity_poly.pdbx_strand_id
1 'polypeptide(L)'
;MKKPIVSLIVIGVAGVVAAVAGTAAAQERSQATPARQAAPAAQAAPAAQGVPAVPAFATPAPLPAVSSADKGLTYHQASQVVTVKKGTARVATVTLTTAEYAAKSATATLAVRADRPFTIDPALFTVYDLEGWENEPAQRKRVRFEPGAGTLKLTFPKTAARPMALGWVPQLDKEAAAVWER
;
A
#
# COMPACT_ATOMS: atom_id res chain seq x y z
N MET A 1 28.92 -11.37 -41.93
CA MET A 1 29.66 -11.04 -40.69
C MET A 1 29.29 -9.63 -40.24
N LYS A 2 28.47 -9.51 -39.20
CA LYS A 2 28.11 -8.23 -38.53
C LYS A 2 27.98 -8.54 -37.03
N LYS A 3 28.71 -7.79 -36.21
CA LYS A 3 29.05 -8.03 -34.81
C LYS A 3 27.85 -7.78 -33.87
N PRO A 4 27.72 -8.49 -32.72
CA PRO A 4 26.88 -8.04 -31.63
C PRO A 4 27.60 -6.94 -30.82
N ILE A 5 26.91 -5.82 -30.61
CA ILE A 5 27.32 -4.72 -29.74
C ILE A 5 26.91 -5.08 -28.30
N VAL A 6 27.87 -4.98 -27.40
CA VAL A 6 27.71 -5.04 -25.95
C VAL A 6 27.00 -3.77 -25.49
N SER A 7 25.85 -3.90 -24.82
CA SER A 7 25.26 -2.82 -24.03
C SER A 7 25.42 -3.12 -22.55
N LEU A 8 26.35 -2.38 -21.97
CA LEU A 8 26.64 -2.21 -20.56
C LEU A 8 25.38 -1.66 -19.86
N ILE A 9 24.84 -2.36 -18.85
CA ILE A 9 23.89 -1.76 -17.92
C ILE A 9 24.64 -1.49 -16.62
N VAL A 10 25.03 -0.23 -16.44
CA VAL A 10 25.50 0.32 -15.17
C VAL A 10 24.26 0.60 -14.33
N ILE A 11 24.06 -0.17 -13.26
CA ILE A 11 23.12 0.18 -12.19
C ILE A 11 23.97 0.71 -11.03
N GLY A 12 23.89 2.01 -10.79
CA GLY A 12 24.39 2.62 -9.58
C GLY A 12 23.37 3.64 -9.07
N VAL A 13 22.73 3.33 -7.94
CA VAL A 13 22.36 4.32 -6.91
C VAL A 13 22.44 3.63 -5.55
N ALA A 14 23.19 4.27 -4.68
CA ALA A 14 23.57 3.87 -3.34
C ALA A 14 22.41 3.95 -2.33
N GLY A 15 22.46 3.07 -1.32
CA GLY A 15 21.65 3.15 -0.11
C GLY A 15 22.46 2.63 1.06
N VAL A 16 23.12 3.55 1.76
CA VAL A 16 23.89 3.29 2.99
C VAL A 16 22.93 2.79 4.07
N VAL A 17 23.13 1.56 4.55
CA VAL A 17 22.46 1.07 5.76
C VAL A 17 23.42 1.26 6.94
N ALA A 18 23.14 2.28 7.75
CA ALA A 18 23.81 2.48 9.03
C ALA A 18 23.32 1.42 10.03
N ALA A 19 24.16 0.41 10.29
CA ALA A 19 23.96 -0.54 11.38
C ALA A 19 24.48 0.09 12.68
N VAL A 20 23.57 0.55 13.53
CA VAL A 20 23.88 0.94 14.90
C VAL A 20 23.65 -0.28 15.79
N ALA A 21 24.67 -1.11 15.95
CA ALA A 21 24.70 -2.17 16.96
C ALA A 21 25.59 -1.68 18.12
N GLY A 22 24.95 -1.05 19.09
CA GLY A 22 25.57 -0.69 20.36
C GLY A 22 25.89 -1.94 21.18
N THR A 23 27.16 -2.03 21.55
CA THR A 23 27.80 -2.88 22.55
C THR A 23 26.88 -3.50 23.61
N ALA A 24 26.76 -4.82 23.59
CA ALA A 24 26.47 -5.61 24.79
C ALA A 24 27.77 -5.78 25.58
N ALA A 25 27.82 -5.27 26.81
CA ALA A 25 28.85 -5.57 27.77
C ALA A 25 28.20 -6.01 29.11
N ALA A 26 28.56 -7.22 29.53
CA ALA A 26 28.72 -7.73 30.90
C ALA A 26 27.79 -7.17 31.99
N GLN A 27 26.85 -7.99 32.50
CA GLN A 27 27.07 -8.90 33.64
C GLN A 27 27.17 -8.16 34.98
N GLU A 28 26.11 -8.26 35.79
CA GLU A 28 26.22 -8.71 37.18
C GLU A 28 24.85 -9.18 37.69
N ARG A 29 24.73 -10.50 37.88
CA ARG A 29 23.75 -11.07 38.80
C ARG A 29 24.33 -10.93 40.20
N SER A 30 23.76 -10.04 41.00
CA SER A 30 23.90 -10.08 42.45
C SER A 30 22.52 -10.30 43.05
N GLN A 31 22.28 -11.52 43.52
CA GLN A 31 21.18 -11.83 44.42
C GLN A 31 21.49 -11.19 45.78
N ALA A 32 20.55 -10.44 46.34
CA ALA A 32 20.30 -10.34 47.78
C ALA A 32 19.01 -9.52 48.04
N THR A 33 17.93 -10.19 48.39
CA THR A 33 16.90 -9.66 49.32
C THR A 33 17.42 -9.84 50.76
N PRO A 34 16.82 -9.27 51.83
CA PRO A 34 15.83 -8.18 51.98
C PRO A 34 16.25 -7.14 53.05
N ALA A 35 15.65 -5.94 53.09
CA ALA A 35 15.42 -5.22 54.36
C ALA A 35 14.46 -4.04 54.20
N ARG A 36 13.45 -4.04 55.05
CA ARG A 36 12.44 -3.00 55.28
C ARG A 36 12.92 -2.14 56.44
N GLN A 37 13.27 -0.86 56.26
CA GLN A 37 13.20 0.14 57.34
C GLN A 37 13.46 1.58 56.87
N ALA A 38 12.55 2.45 57.30
CA ALA A 38 12.72 3.84 57.76
C ALA A 38 13.33 4.91 56.83
N ALA A 39 12.53 5.96 56.60
CA ALA A 39 12.94 7.33 56.24
C ALA A 39 13.83 7.98 57.34
N PRO A 40 14.21 9.28 57.24
CA PRO A 40 14.71 10.10 56.12
C PRO A 40 16.08 10.74 56.48
N ALA A 41 16.91 11.10 55.49
CA ALA A 41 17.95 12.10 55.72
C ALA A 41 18.41 12.74 54.41
N ALA A 42 18.36 14.07 54.40
CA ALA A 42 18.78 14.92 53.32
C ALA A 42 20.28 14.78 53.02
N GLN A 43 20.61 14.64 51.73
CA GLN A 43 21.91 15.03 51.20
C GLN A 43 21.67 15.74 49.87
N ALA A 44 21.95 17.04 49.90
CA ALA A 44 21.83 17.96 48.78
C ALA A 44 22.90 17.66 47.72
N ALA A 45 22.46 17.55 46.46
CA ALA A 45 23.28 17.57 45.25
C ALA A 45 22.38 18.07 44.09
N PRO A 46 22.94 18.76 43.08
CA PRO A 46 22.55 20.12 42.73
C PRO A 46 21.27 20.21 41.91
N ALA A 47 20.63 21.38 42.00
CA ALA A 47 19.53 21.80 41.13
C ALA A 47 19.93 21.67 39.66
N ALA A 48 19.57 20.55 39.03
CA ALA A 48 19.43 20.48 37.58
C ALA A 48 18.21 21.33 37.24
N GLN A 49 18.49 22.54 36.75
CA GLN A 49 17.50 23.43 36.16
C GLN A 49 16.54 22.60 35.33
N GLY A 50 15.26 22.67 35.68
CA GLY A 50 14.19 21.98 34.99
C GLY A 50 14.24 22.35 33.52
N VAL A 51 14.78 21.43 32.72
CA VAL A 51 14.46 21.40 31.29
C VAL A 51 12.98 21.04 31.28
N PRO A 52 12.08 21.93 30.84
CA PRO A 52 10.68 21.55 30.73
C PRO A 52 10.65 20.31 29.86
N ALA A 53 10.14 19.21 30.40
CA ALA A 53 9.91 17.99 29.65
C ALA A 53 9.08 18.39 28.42
N VAL A 54 9.71 18.42 27.25
CA VAL A 54 9.03 18.71 26.00
C VAL A 54 7.93 17.65 25.91
N PRO A 55 6.64 18.03 25.85
CA PRO A 55 5.59 17.04 25.72
C PRO A 55 5.90 16.23 24.48
N ALA A 56 6.18 14.95 24.66
CA ALA A 56 6.36 14.03 23.56
C ALA A 56 5.05 14.09 22.77
N PHE A 57 5.08 14.76 21.61
CA PHE A 57 3.94 14.80 20.71
C PHE A 57 3.58 13.35 20.41
N ALA A 58 2.39 12.93 20.88
CA ALA A 58 1.84 11.64 20.54
C ALA A 58 1.78 11.60 19.01
N THR A 59 2.64 10.77 18.41
CA THR A 59 2.59 10.56 16.97
C THR A 59 1.20 9.99 16.66
N PRO A 60 0.47 10.54 15.67
CA PRO A 60 -0.83 10.00 15.30
C PRO A 60 -0.67 8.51 15.01
N ALA A 61 -1.51 7.68 15.66
CA ALA A 61 -1.50 6.25 15.41
C ALA A 61 -1.72 5.99 13.90
N PRO A 62 -0.95 5.08 13.27
CA PRO A 62 -1.13 4.77 11.86
C PRO A 62 -2.58 4.37 11.59
N LEU A 63 -3.21 5.03 10.61
CA LEU A 63 -4.58 4.71 10.23
C LEU A 63 -4.65 3.27 9.68
N PRO A 64 -5.66 2.48 10.07
CA PRO A 64 -5.82 1.14 9.48
C PRO A 64 -6.12 1.26 7.99
N ALA A 65 -5.63 0.27 7.24
CA ALA A 65 -5.88 0.20 5.81
C ALA A 65 -7.33 -0.12 5.51
N VAL A 66 -7.89 0.56 4.52
CA VAL A 66 -9.25 0.33 4.04
C VAL A 66 -9.18 -0.63 2.85
N SER A 67 -10.01 -1.66 2.84
CA SER A 67 -10.07 -2.64 1.74
C SER A 67 -11.02 -2.16 0.65
N SER A 68 -10.70 -2.37 -0.63
CA SER A 68 -11.64 -2.14 -1.74
C SER A 68 -12.93 -2.97 -1.61
N ALA A 69 -12.91 -4.06 -0.84
CA ALA A 69 -14.09 -4.87 -0.55
C ALA A 69 -14.91 -4.39 0.67
N ASP A 70 -14.55 -3.27 1.29
CA ASP A 70 -15.30 -2.71 2.43
C ASP A 70 -16.68 -2.21 1.96
N LYS A 71 -17.74 -2.69 2.63
CA LYS A 71 -19.14 -2.40 2.30
C LYS A 71 -19.52 -0.93 2.52
N GLY A 72 -18.78 -0.21 3.35
CA GLY A 72 -19.00 1.22 3.63
C GLY A 72 -18.35 2.17 2.62
N LEU A 73 -17.77 1.62 1.54
CA LEU A 73 -17.19 2.42 0.46
C LEU A 73 -18.23 2.84 -0.57
N THR A 74 -18.09 4.08 -1.03
CA THR A 74 -18.79 4.60 -2.21
C THR A 74 -17.79 4.90 -3.31
N TYR A 75 -18.24 4.71 -4.55
CA TYR A 75 -17.43 4.81 -5.75
C TYR A 75 -18.11 5.75 -6.72
N HIS A 76 -17.32 6.65 -7.31
CA HIS A 76 -17.80 7.57 -8.34
C HIS A 76 -16.83 7.57 -9.50
N GLN A 77 -17.28 7.10 -10.66
CA GLN A 77 -16.52 7.14 -11.89
C GLN A 77 -16.80 8.44 -12.65
N ALA A 78 -15.74 9.08 -13.12
CA ALA A 78 -15.79 10.15 -14.13
C ALA A 78 -14.71 9.87 -15.18
N SER A 79 -15.13 9.49 -16.38
CA SER A 79 -14.22 9.05 -17.45
C SER A 79 -13.28 7.92 -16.95
N GLN A 80 -11.96 8.14 -17.02
CA GLN A 80 -10.94 7.18 -16.62
C GLN A 80 -10.70 7.12 -15.11
N VAL A 81 -11.31 8.01 -14.33
CA VAL A 81 -11.01 8.23 -12.91
C VAL A 81 -12.13 7.69 -12.02
N VAL A 82 -11.79 6.88 -11.03
CA VAL A 82 -12.69 6.39 -9.98
C VAL A 82 -12.26 6.98 -8.65
N THR A 83 -13.15 7.74 -8.04
CA THR A 83 -12.96 8.27 -6.69
C THR A 83 -13.59 7.31 -5.68
N VAL A 84 -12.81 6.87 -4.70
CA VAL A 84 -13.23 5.98 -3.61
C VAL A 84 -13.39 6.79 -2.34
N LYS A 85 -14.55 6.71 -1.68
CA LYS A 85 -14.83 7.42 -0.43
C LYS A 85 -15.33 6.48 0.66
N LYS A 86 -15.06 6.81 1.93
CA LYS A 86 -15.65 6.19 3.11
C LYS A 86 -16.37 7.28 3.90
N GLY A 87 -17.70 7.26 3.88
CA GLY A 87 -18.51 8.42 4.28
C GLY A 87 -18.22 9.62 3.36
N THR A 88 -17.87 10.77 3.93
CA THR A 88 -17.52 11.99 3.18
C THR A 88 -16.03 12.09 2.80
N ALA A 89 -15.17 11.29 3.43
CA ALA A 89 -13.73 11.34 3.23
C ALA A 89 -13.30 10.53 2.01
N ARG A 90 -12.44 11.11 1.16
CA ARG A 90 -11.78 10.38 0.07
C ARG A 90 -10.73 9.44 0.66
N VAL A 91 -10.72 8.21 0.17
CA VAL A 91 -9.77 7.15 0.56
C VAL A 91 -8.67 7.03 -0.49
N ALA A 92 -9.07 6.98 -1.77
CA ALA A 92 -8.16 6.88 -2.88
C ALA A 92 -8.81 7.40 -4.16
N THR A 93 -7.96 7.67 -5.15
CA THR A 93 -8.34 7.84 -6.55
C THR A 93 -7.64 6.77 -7.37
N VAL A 94 -8.37 6.07 -8.23
CA VAL A 94 -7.84 5.04 -9.14
C VAL A 94 -8.09 5.53 -10.56
N THR A 95 -7.05 5.62 -11.37
CA THR A 95 -7.14 6.12 -12.76
C THR A 95 -6.64 5.05 -13.70
N LEU A 96 -7.44 4.66 -14.68
CA LEU A 96 -6.94 3.86 -15.80
C LEU A 96 -6.04 4.73 -16.67
N THR A 97 -4.77 4.33 -16.73
CA THR A 97 -3.75 5.04 -17.51
C THR A 97 -3.59 4.43 -18.89
N THR A 98 -3.54 3.10 -18.96
CA THR A 98 -3.48 2.35 -20.21
C THR A 98 -4.27 1.05 -20.09
N ALA A 99 -4.91 0.67 -21.18
CA ALA A 99 -5.44 -0.67 -21.40
C ALA A 99 -5.05 -1.15 -22.79
N GLU A 100 -4.44 -2.33 -22.86
CA GLU A 100 -4.05 -2.99 -24.10
C GLU A 100 -4.81 -4.30 -24.21
N TYR A 101 -5.57 -4.43 -25.30
CA TYR A 101 -6.39 -5.60 -25.59
C TYR A 101 -5.82 -6.34 -26.80
N ALA A 102 -5.49 -7.62 -26.62
CA ALA A 102 -5.00 -8.49 -27.67
C ALA A 102 -5.81 -9.80 -27.71
N ALA A 103 -5.70 -10.54 -28.81
CA ALA A 103 -6.26 -11.89 -28.86
C ALA A 103 -5.55 -12.76 -27.80
N LYS A 104 -6.31 -13.33 -26.86
CA LYS A 104 -5.81 -14.20 -25.78
C LYS A 104 -5.00 -13.52 -24.68
N SER A 105 -4.86 -12.20 -24.68
CA SER A 105 -4.35 -11.47 -23.52
C SER A 105 -4.89 -10.04 -23.44
N ALA A 106 -4.98 -9.52 -22.22
CA ALA A 106 -5.14 -8.08 -21.99
C ALA A 106 -4.21 -7.63 -20.86
N THR A 107 -3.81 -6.35 -20.90
CA THR A 107 -3.12 -5.71 -19.78
C THR A 107 -3.72 -4.35 -19.47
N ALA A 108 -3.72 -3.98 -18.21
CA ALA A 108 -4.19 -2.67 -17.75
C ALA A 108 -3.22 -2.10 -16.72
N THR A 109 -2.95 -0.80 -16.81
CA THR A 109 -2.16 -0.06 -15.85
C THR A 109 -3.03 0.99 -15.17
N LEU A 110 -3.15 0.89 -13.86
CA LEU A 110 -3.92 1.80 -13.02
C LEU A 110 -2.96 2.64 -12.18
N ALA A 111 -3.09 3.96 -12.24
CA ALA A 111 -2.47 4.85 -11.26
C ALA A 111 -3.36 4.94 -10.02
N VAL A 112 -2.79 4.72 -8.84
CA VAL A 112 -3.50 4.76 -7.56
C VAL A 112 -2.92 5.90 -6.73
N ARG A 113 -3.75 6.86 -6.35
CA ARG A 113 -3.39 7.91 -5.38
C ARG A 113 -4.19 7.70 -4.10
N ALA A 114 -3.54 7.18 -3.06
CA ALA A 114 -4.16 6.89 -1.78
C ALA A 114 -3.98 8.07 -0.82
N ASP A 115 -5.06 8.50 -0.16
CA ASP A 115 -5.03 9.55 0.87
C ASP A 115 -4.79 8.94 2.28
N ARG A 116 -5.05 7.64 2.41
CA ARG A 116 -4.77 6.80 3.60
C ARG A 116 -4.41 5.39 3.14
N PRO A 117 -3.89 4.50 3.99
CA PRO A 117 -3.58 3.15 3.55
C PRO A 117 -4.81 2.46 2.92
N PHE A 118 -4.64 1.93 1.71
CA PHE A 118 -5.72 1.36 0.90
C PHE A 118 -5.27 0.05 0.26
N THR A 119 -6.08 -0.99 0.39
CA THR A 119 -5.78 -2.32 -0.16
C THR A 119 -6.73 -2.63 -1.30
N ILE A 120 -6.20 -2.83 -2.49
CA ILE A 120 -6.97 -3.26 -3.67
C ILE A 120 -6.82 -4.76 -3.83
N ASP A 121 -7.93 -5.45 -4.03
CA ASP A 121 -7.94 -6.86 -4.43
C ASP A 121 -8.05 -6.96 -5.96
N PRO A 122 -7.01 -7.42 -6.67
CA PRO A 122 -7.05 -7.58 -8.13
C PRO A 122 -8.15 -8.53 -8.61
N ALA A 123 -8.62 -9.47 -7.78
CA ALA A 123 -9.71 -10.38 -8.16
C ALA A 123 -11.06 -9.68 -8.39
N LEU A 124 -11.17 -8.40 -8.04
CA LEU A 124 -12.35 -7.57 -8.26
C LEU A 124 -12.39 -6.96 -9.66
N PHE A 125 -11.39 -7.23 -10.51
CA PHE A 125 -11.33 -6.75 -11.89
C PHE A 125 -11.66 -7.87 -12.86
N THR A 126 -12.38 -7.52 -13.92
CA THR A 126 -12.79 -8.46 -14.96
C THR A 126 -12.65 -7.82 -16.32
N VAL A 127 -12.15 -8.56 -17.30
CA VAL A 127 -12.18 -8.15 -18.71
C VAL A 127 -13.37 -8.83 -19.39
N TYR A 128 -14.18 -8.01 -20.08
CA TYR A 128 -15.35 -8.45 -20.83
C TYR A 128 -15.10 -8.41 -22.34
N ASP A 129 -15.75 -9.30 -23.09
CA ASP A 129 -15.87 -9.22 -24.55
C ASP A 129 -17.30 -8.86 -25.00
N LEU A 130 -17.51 -8.81 -26.32
CA LEU A 130 -18.81 -8.51 -26.96
C LEU A 130 -19.87 -9.60 -26.77
N GLU A 131 -19.45 -10.82 -26.46
CA GLU A 131 -20.31 -11.99 -26.30
C GLU A 131 -20.67 -12.21 -24.82
N GLY A 132 -20.16 -11.37 -23.92
CA GLY A 132 -20.39 -11.44 -22.47
C GLY A 132 -19.44 -12.39 -21.74
N TRP A 133 -18.35 -12.86 -22.38
CA TRP A 133 -17.34 -13.66 -21.68
C TRP A 133 -16.50 -12.82 -20.73
N GLU A 134 -16.25 -13.38 -19.54
CA GLU A 134 -15.48 -12.75 -18.48
C GLU A 134 -14.12 -13.42 -18.31
N ASN A 135 -13.09 -12.61 -18.07
CA ASN A 135 -11.75 -13.09 -17.73
C ASN A 135 -11.17 -12.33 -16.55
N GLU A 136 -10.67 -13.07 -15.59
CA GLU A 136 -10.07 -12.53 -14.37
C GLU A 136 -8.54 -12.34 -14.53
N PRO A 137 -7.91 -11.47 -13.73
CA PRO A 137 -6.47 -11.29 -13.79
C PRO A 137 -5.73 -12.51 -13.22
N ALA A 138 -4.52 -12.72 -13.73
CA ALA A 138 -3.61 -13.75 -13.21
C ALA A 138 -3.21 -13.49 -11.75
N GLN A 139 -3.11 -12.22 -11.37
CA GLN A 139 -2.77 -11.82 -10.01
C GLN A 139 -3.96 -11.95 -9.09
N ARG A 140 -3.78 -12.64 -7.96
CA ARG A 140 -4.79 -12.75 -6.87
C ARG A 140 -4.34 -12.16 -5.55
N LYS A 141 -3.08 -11.78 -5.42
CA LYS A 141 -2.56 -11.18 -4.19
C LYS A 141 -3.02 -9.73 -4.09
N ARG A 142 -3.70 -9.42 -2.98
CA ARG A 142 -4.06 -8.06 -2.59
C ARG A 142 -2.83 -7.14 -2.55
N VAL A 143 -3.00 -5.92 -3.07
CA VAL A 143 -1.95 -4.92 -3.15
C VAL A 143 -2.30 -3.78 -2.21
N ARG A 144 -1.38 -3.47 -1.30
CA ARG A 144 -1.53 -2.38 -0.33
C ARG A 144 -0.77 -1.16 -0.83
N PHE A 145 -1.45 -0.02 -0.80
CA PHE A 145 -0.93 1.31 -1.09
C PHE A 145 -0.89 2.10 0.21
N GLU A 146 0.29 2.60 0.57
CA GLU A 146 0.43 3.62 1.61
C GLU A 146 0.02 5.00 1.05
N PRO A 147 -0.20 6.03 1.89
CA PRO A 147 -0.56 7.35 1.41
C PRO A 147 0.45 7.88 0.38
N GLY A 148 -0.04 8.33 -0.77
CA GLY A 148 0.79 8.73 -1.91
C GLY A 148 0.37 8.09 -3.22
N ALA A 149 1.26 8.17 -4.21
CA ALA A 149 1.04 7.61 -5.54
C ALA A 149 1.67 6.22 -5.67
N GLY A 150 0.99 5.34 -6.38
CA GLY A 150 1.45 4.01 -6.74
C GLY A 150 0.85 3.55 -8.05
N THR A 151 1.24 2.36 -8.49
CA THR A 151 0.77 1.75 -9.74
C THR A 151 0.34 0.33 -9.51
N LEU A 152 -0.81 -0.05 -10.08
CA LEU A 152 -1.30 -1.41 -10.15
C LEU A 152 -1.32 -1.85 -11.61
N LYS A 153 -0.55 -2.88 -11.94
CA LYS A 153 -0.57 -3.50 -13.27
C LYS A 153 -1.35 -4.81 -13.19
N LEU A 154 -2.32 -4.98 -14.08
CA LEU A 154 -3.15 -6.16 -14.20
C LEU A 154 -2.84 -6.85 -15.53
N THR A 155 -2.72 -8.17 -15.48
CA THR A 155 -2.53 -9.02 -16.67
C THR A 155 -3.62 -10.07 -16.68
N PHE A 156 -4.33 -10.16 -17.79
CA PHE A 156 -5.43 -11.09 -18.02
C PHE A 156 -4.97 -12.10 -19.08
N PRO A 157 -4.60 -13.33 -18.70
CA PRO A 157 -4.24 -14.36 -19.65
C PRO A 157 -5.49 -15.03 -20.21
N LYS A 158 -5.36 -15.66 -21.38
CA LYS A 158 -6.43 -16.48 -22.00
C LYS A 158 -7.73 -15.72 -22.23
N THR A 159 -7.65 -14.41 -22.47
CA THR A 159 -8.85 -13.64 -22.80
C THR A 159 -9.51 -14.18 -24.08
N ALA A 160 -10.79 -13.88 -24.26
CA ALA A 160 -11.44 -14.14 -25.53
C ALA A 160 -10.73 -13.40 -26.69
N ALA A 161 -11.11 -13.74 -27.93
CA ALA A 161 -10.48 -13.17 -29.11
C ALA A 161 -10.66 -11.65 -29.25
N ARG A 162 -11.68 -11.07 -28.59
CA ARG A 162 -12.08 -9.66 -28.75
C ARG A 162 -12.42 -8.98 -27.41
N PRO A 163 -11.44 -8.78 -26.50
CA PRO A 163 -11.68 -8.03 -25.28
C PRO A 163 -12.08 -6.57 -25.60
N MET A 164 -13.06 -6.04 -24.87
CA MET A 164 -13.66 -4.73 -25.16
C MET A 164 -13.82 -3.82 -23.95
N ALA A 165 -13.91 -4.36 -22.74
CA ALA A 165 -14.01 -3.54 -21.54
C ALA A 165 -13.26 -4.14 -20.36
N LEU A 166 -12.77 -3.27 -19.49
CA LEU A 166 -12.30 -3.62 -18.15
C LEU A 166 -13.34 -3.15 -17.13
N GLY A 167 -13.87 -4.06 -16.33
CA GLY A 167 -14.68 -3.72 -15.16
C GLY A 167 -13.90 -3.78 -13.86
N TRP A 168 -14.37 -3.01 -12.90
CA TRP A 168 -14.01 -3.13 -11.50
C TRP A 168 -15.28 -3.26 -10.64
N VAL A 169 -15.42 -4.40 -9.96
CA VAL A 169 -16.54 -4.76 -9.09
C VAL A 169 -16.06 -4.84 -7.64
N PRO A 170 -15.94 -3.71 -6.94
CA PRO A 170 -15.32 -3.69 -5.62
C PRO A 170 -16.11 -4.43 -4.53
N GLN A 171 -17.43 -4.63 -4.71
CA GLN A 171 -18.29 -5.34 -3.76
C GLN A 171 -18.88 -6.58 -4.44
N LEU A 172 -18.58 -7.76 -3.87
CA LEU A 172 -18.93 -9.09 -4.36
C LEU A 172 -20.44 -9.35 -4.28
N ASP A 173 -21.22 -8.77 -5.20
CA ASP A 173 -22.69 -8.87 -5.35
C ASP A 173 -23.30 -7.62 -6.00
N LYS A 174 -22.50 -6.58 -6.27
CA LYS A 174 -22.98 -5.32 -6.84
C LYS A 174 -22.61 -5.15 -8.30
N GLU A 175 -23.25 -4.18 -8.92
CA GLU A 175 -22.85 -3.68 -10.24
C GLU A 175 -21.42 -3.15 -10.21
N ALA A 176 -20.78 -3.16 -11.38
CA ALA A 176 -19.44 -2.63 -11.55
C ALA A 176 -19.40 -1.16 -11.15
N ALA A 177 -18.46 -0.81 -10.28
CA ALA A 177 -18.21 0.57 -9.88
C ALA A 177 -17.45 1.36 -10.95
N ALA A 178 -16.78 0.64 -11.86
CA ALA A 178 -16.13 1.23 -13.01
C ALA A 178 -16.20 0.29 -14.21
N VAL A 179 -16.45 0.85 -15.38
CA VAL A 179 -16.29 0.18 -16.66
C VAL A 179 -15.47 1.09 -17.57
N TRP A 180 -14.37 0.56 -18.10
CA TRP A 180 -13.52 1.24 -19.06
C TRP A 180 -13.57 0.49 -20.39
N GLU A 181 -14.21 1.09 -21.38
CA GLU A 181 -14.35 0.53 -22.72
C GLU A 181 -13.13 0.87 -23.60
N ARG A 182 -12.90 0.04 -24.61
CA ARG A 182 -11.84 0.18 -25.61
C ARG A 182 -12.03 1.41 -26.51
#